data_AF-A0A0H5C990-F1
#
_entry.id   AF-A0A0H5C990-F1
#
_cell.length_a   1.000
_cell.length_b   1.000
_cell.length_c   1.000
_cell.angle_alpha   90.00
_cell.angle_beta   90.00
_cell.angle_gamma   90.00
#
_symmetry.space_group_name_H-M   'P 1'
#
loop_
_entity.id
_entity.type
_entity.pdbx_description
1 polymer ?
#
loop_
_entity_poly.entity_id
_entity_poly.type
_entity_poly.pdbx_seq_one_letter_code
_entity_poly.pdbx_strand_id
1 'polypeptide(L)'
;MSWVFFQTSGHAPMIGQALHFRYFHTQQVPSAVQRYTDEVRRVYGVVEMALAERREALIMELDTENAAAYSAGTTPLSQSKFFDYPVWLVGERISIADLAFVPWNNVVDRIGIDIKQEFPEVYKWTKNMMRRPAVVRALRGEQ
;
A
#
# COMPACT_ATOMS: atom_id res chain seq x y z
N MET A 1 -16.88 2.74 -6.24
CA MET A 1 -16.19 3.38 -5.09
C MET A 1 -14.80 3.81 -5.53
N SER A 2 -14.37 5.05 -5.30
CA SER A 2 -13.03 5.50 -5.71
C SER A 2 -12.00 5.26 -4.60
N TRP A 3 -10.78 4.87 -4.95
CA TRP A 3 -9.65 4.75 -4.04
C TRP A 3 -9.32 6.04 -3.28
N VAL A 4 -9.57 7.22 -3.88
CA VAL A 4 -9.34 8.51 -3.21
C VAL A 4 -10.24 8.67 -1.99
N PHE A 5 -11.56 8.44 -2.13
CA PHE A 5 -12.49 8.45 -1.00
C PHE A 5 -12.14 7.39 0.06
N PHE A 6 -11.72 6.19 -0.36
CA PHE A 6 -11.29 5.15 0.58
C PHE A 6 -10.08 5.61 1.41
N GLN A 7 -9.10 6.25 0.77
CA GLN A 7 -7.94 6.82 1.45
C GLN A 7 -8.38 7.93 2.43
N THR A 8 -9.12 8.92 1.95
CA THR A 8 -9.43 10.12 2.76
C THR A 8 -10.41 9.87 3.89
N SER A 9 -11.29 8.88 3.80
CA SER A 9 -12.29 8.58 4.85
C SER A 9 -11.95 7.39 5.73
N GLY A 10 -11.24 6.38 5.20
CA GLY A 10 -10.96 5.14 5.90
C GLY A 10 -9.50 4.94 6.29
N HIS A 11 -8.55 5.49 5.52
CA HIS A 11 -7.12 5.31 5.78
C HIS A 11 -6.56 6.43 6.67
N ALA A 12 -6.54 7.67 6.17
CA ALA A 12 -5.96 8.80 6.87
C ALA A 12 -6.60 9.04 8.26
N PRO A 13 -7.94 9.02 8.43
CA PRO A 13 -8.54 9.22 9.73
C PRO A 13 -8.15 8.14 10.74
N MET A 14 -8.06 6.88 10.31
CA MET A 14 -7.73 5.76 11.21
C MET A 14 -6.27 5.82 11.66
N ILE A 15 -5.35 6.21 10.77
CA ILE A 15 -3.95 6.50 11.14
C ILE A 15 -3.91 7.65 12.15
N GLY A 16 -4.68 8.72 11.92
CA GLY A 16 -4.78 9.85 12.83
C GLY A 16 -5.23 9.44 14.25
N GLN A 17 -6.24 8.57 14.34
CA GLN A 17 -6.71 8.06 15.64
C GLN A 17 -5.65 7.18 16.31
N ALA A 18 -4.99 6.29 15.57
CA ALA A 18 -3.90 5.46 16.11
C ALA A 18 -2.76 6.32 16.67
N LEU A 19 -2.35 7.37 15.96
CA LEU A 19 -1.36 8.34 16.43
C LEU A 19 -1.83 9.10 17.67
N HIS A 20 -3.09 9.57 17.69
CA HIS A 20 -3.66 10.30 18.81
C HIS A 20 -3.63 9.47 20.10
N PHE A 21 -4.22 8.28 20.09
CA PHE A 21 -4.26 7.42 21.27
C PHE A 21 -2.89 6.88 21.70
N ARG A 22 -1.93 6.79 20.78
CA ARG A 22 -0.57 6.31 21.09
C ARG A 22 0.32 7.39 21.71
N TYR A 23 0.16 8.66 21.31
CA TYR A 23 1.12 9.71 21.65
C TYR A 23 0.54 10.94 22.36
N PHE A 24 -0.70 11.32 22.06
CA PHE A 24 -1.23 12.65 22.43
C PHE A 24 -2.43 12.60 23.36
N HIS A 25 -3.11 11.46 23.47
CA HIS A 25 -4.24 11.31 24.38
C HIS A 25 -3.78 11.42 25.84
N THR A 26 -4.58 12.05 26.70
CA THR A 26 -4.22 12.38 28.09
C THR A 26 -4.08 11.14 28.98
N GLN A 27 -4.64 10.01 28.54
CA GLN A 27 -4.57 8.72 29.22
C GLN A 27 -4.12 7.63 28.26
N GLN A 28 -3.36 6.66 28.77
CA GLN A 28 -3.01 5.47 28.01
C GLN A 28 -4.19 4.50 27.96
N VAL A 29 -4.69 4.24 26.75
CA VAL A 29 -5.82 3.33 26.51
C VAL A 29 -5.39 2.27 25.49
N PRO A 30 -4.76 1.16 25.92
CA PRO A 30 -4.20 0.17 25.01
C PRO A 30 -5.22 -0.42 24.02
N SER A 31 -6.47 -0.62 24.45
CA SER A 31 -7.54 -1.11 23.58
C SER A 31 -7.88 -0.14 22.45
N ALA A 32 -7.78 1.16 22.67
CA ALA A 32 -8.00 2.18 21.63
C ALA A 32 -6.84 2.19 20.63
N VAL A 33 -5.60 2.13 21.12
CA VAL A 33 -4.41 2.02 20.26
C VAL A 33 -4.50 0.78 19.38
N GLN A 34 -4.80 -0.37 19.98
CA GLN A 34 -4.96 -1.62 19.24
C GLN A 34 -6.08 -1.52 18.20
N ARG A 35 -7.27 -1.04 18.59
CA ARG A 35 -8.42 -0.91 17.69
C ARG A 35 -8.07 -0.18 16.39
N TYR A 36 -7.41 0.98 16.50
CA TYR A 36 -7.10 1.77 15.30
C TYR A 36 -5.88 1.22 14.54
N THR A 37 -4.90 0.65 15.22
CA THR A 37 -3.77 0.01 14.54
C THR A 37 -4.23 -1.20 13.73
N ASP A 38 -5.12 -2.03 14.29
CA ASP A 38 -5.71 -3.18 13.61
C ASP A 38 -6.59 -2.75 12.42
N GLU A 39 -7.33 -1.64 12.54
CA GLU A 39 -8.09 -1.08 11.42
C GLU A 39 -7.16 -0.56 10.31
N VAL A 40 -6.05 0.09 10.64
CA VAL A 40 -5.06 0.51 9.62
C VAL A 40 -4.45 -0.72 8.93
N ARG A 41 -4.12 -1.79 9.66
CA ARG A 41 -3.68 -3.06 9.05
C ARG A 41 -4.74 -3.64 8.12
N ARG A 42 -6.01 -3.64 8.52
CA ARG A 42 -7.13 -4.10 7.68
C ARG A 42 -7.23 -3.28 6.39
N VAL A 43 -7.09 -1.96 6.48
CA VAL A 43 -7.10 -1.05 5.33
C VAL A 43 -5.92 -1.34 4.39
N TYR A 44 -4.70 -1.49 4.91
CA TYR A 44 -3.56 -1.91 4.08
C TYR A 44 -3.75 -3.28 3.46
N GLY A 45 -4.39 -4.22 4.16
CA GLY A 45 -4.75 -5.53 3.60
C GLY A 45 -5.61 -5.42 2.33
N VAL A 46 -6.53 -4.46 2.27
CA VAL A 46 -7.33 -4.20 1.06
C VAL A 46 -6.45 -3.66 -0.08
N VAL A 47 -5.51 -2.75 0.22
CA VAL A 47 -4.58 -2.20 -0.78
C VAL A 47 -3.62 -3.28 -1.29
N GLU A 48 -3.06 -4.08 -0.37
CA GLU A 48 -2.17 -5.21 -0.65
C GLU A 48 -2.83 -6.22 -1.58
N MET A 49 -4.05 -6.65 -1.24
CA MET A 49 -4.82 -7.60 -2.05
C MET A 49 -5.09 -7.05 -3.46
N ALA A 50 -5.50 -5.79 -3.57
CA ALA A 50 -5.75 -5.17 -4.86
C ALA A 50 -4.47 -5.06 -5.72
N LEU A 51 -3.32 -4.74 -5.13
CA LEU A 51 -2.05 -4.69 -5.85
C LEU A 51 -1.55 -6.09 -6.24
N ALA A 52 -1.77 -7.10 -5.39
CA ALA A 52 -1.46 -8.49 -5.69
C ALA A 52 -2.28 -9.01 -6.88
N GLU A 53 -3.58 -8.75 -6.91
CA GLU A 53 -4.46 -9.07 -8.06
C GLU A 53 -3.97 -8.40 -9.36
N ARG A 54 -3.57 -7.13 -9.28
CA ARG A 54 -3.00 -6.41 -10.44
C ARG A 54 -1.69 -7.02 -10.91
N ARG A 55 -0.84 -7.46 -9.99
CA ARG A 55 0.43 -8.13 -10.32
C ARG A 55 0.18 -9.48 -10.97
N GLU A 56 -0.73 -10.27 -10.43
CA GLU A 56 -1.10 -11.56 -10.99
C GLU A 56 -1.59 -11.41 -12.43
N ALA A 57 -2.53 -10.48 -12.66
CA ALA A 57 -3.04 -10.17 -14.00
C ALA A 57 -1.92 -9.72 -14.96
N LEU A 58 -1.04 -8.81 -14.52
CA LEU A 58 0.10 -8.34 -15.33
C LEU A 58 1.03 -9.50 -15.72
N ILE A 59 1.37 -10.37 -14.78
CA ILE A 59 2.27 -11.50 -15.03
C ILE A 59 1.64 -12.46 -16.05
N MET A 60 0.36 -12.79 -15.88
CA MET A 60 -0.34 -13.70 -16.79
C MET A 60 -0.49 -13.12 -18.20
N GLU A 61 -0.70 -11.81 -18.32
CA GLU A 61 -0.81 -11.12 -19.60
C GLU A 61 0.53 -11.09 -20.35
N LEU A 62 1.63 -10.85 -19.63
CA LEU A 62 2.96 -10.72 -20.23
C LEU A 62 3.70 -12.06 -20.44
N ASP A 63 3.29 -13.11 -19.72
CA ASP A 63 3.87 -14.46 -19.76
C ASP A 63 2.78 -15.51 -19.99
N THR A 64 2.09 -15.38 -21.13
CA THR A 64 0.93 -16.21 -21.49
C THR A 64 1.25 -17.69 -21.57
N GLU A 65 2.48 -18.05 -21.95
CA GLU A 65 2.96 -19.44 -22.03
C GLU A 65 3.00 -20.12 -20.65
N ASN A 66 3.33 -19.38 -19.59
CA ASN A 66 3.42 -19.89 -18.22
C ASN A 66 2.22 -19.50 -17.34
N ALA A 67 1.23 -18.77 -17.87
CA ALA A 67 0.09 -18.24 -17.13
C ALA A 67 -0.68 -19.30 -16.33
N ALA A 68 -0.85 -20.50 -16.89
CA ALA A 68 -1.52 -21.62 -16.21
C ALA A 68 -0.76 -22.12 -14.96
N ALA A 69 0.57 -22.05 -14.97
CA ALA A 69 1.38 -22.48 -13.83
C ALA A 69 1.33 -21.47 -12.67
N TYR A 70 1.26 -20.18 -13.00
CA TYR A 70 1.07 -19.11 -12.02
C TYR A 70 -0.35 -19.16 -11.41
N SER A 71 -1.40 -19.29 -12.23
CA SER A 71 -2.79 -19.29 -11.74
C SER A 71 -3.12 -20.53 -10.89
N ALA A 72 -2.50 -21.67 -11.21
CA ALA A 72 -2.63 -22.89 -10.42
C ALA A 72 -1.79 -22.88 -9.13
N GLY A 73 -0.95 -21.86 -8.91
CA GLY A 73 -0.04 -21.77 -7.76
C GLY A 73 1.10 -22.80 -7.77
N THR A 74 1.31 -23.51 -8.88
CA THR A 74 2.39 -24.49 -9.03
C THR A 74 3.74 -23.83 -9.24
N THR A 75 3.73 -22.59 -9.78
CA THR A 75 4.90 -21.72 -9.86
C THR A 75 4.64 -20.43 -9.07
N PRO A 76 5.50 -20.09 -8.09
CA PRO A 76 5.39 -18.82 -7.38
C PRO A 76 5.53 -17.62 -8.33
N LEU A 77 4.67 -16.60 -8.16
CA LEU A 77 4.75 -15.36 -8.94
C LEU A 77 6.14 -14.68 -8.85
N SER A 78 6.88 -14.92 -7.77
CA SER A 78 8.24 -14.41 -7.56
C SER A 78 9.26 -14.90 -8.60
N GLN A 79 8.96 -15.98 -9.33
CA GLN A 79 9.82 -16.46 -10.42
C GLN A 79 9.60 -15.71 -11.74
N SER A 80 8.51 -14.93 -11.86
CA SER A 80 8.28 -14.14 -13.06
C SER A 80 9.31 -13.01 -13.17
N LYS A 81 9.86 -12.83 -14.38
CA LYS A 81 10.71 -11.67 -14.70
C LYS A 81 9.99 -10.32 -14.53
N PHE A 82 8.66 -10.31 -14.46
CA PHE A 82 7.83 -9.14 -14.28
C PHE A 82 7.39 -8.93 -12.82
N PHE A 83 7.89 -9.71 -11.87
CA PHE A 83 7.47 -9.66 -10.46
C PHE A 83 7.78 -8.34 -9.73
N ASP A 84 8.71 -7.54 -10.25
CA ASP A 84 9.03 -6.21 -9.73
C ASP A 84 8.58 -5.06 -10.65
N TYR A 85 7.84 -5.36 -11.73
CA TYR A 85 7.24 -4.32 -12.55
C TYR A 85 6.24 -3.49 -11.74
N PRO A 86 6.15 -2.17 -12.00
CA PRO A 86 5.23 -1.30 -11.29
C PRO A 86 3.78 -1.65 -11.65
N VAL A 87 2.95 -1.83 -10.63
CA VAL A 87 1.49 -2.00 -10.73
C VAL A 87 0.80 -0.83 -10.04
N TRP A 88 -0.39 -0.47 -10.51
CA TRP A 88 -1.14 0.69 -10.02
C TRP A 88 -2.58 0.29 -9.67
N LEU A 89 -3.21 1.03 -8.75
CA LEU A 89 -4.55 0.68 -8.27
C LEU A 89 -5.62 0.78 -9.37
N VAL A 90 -5.47 1.75 -10.28
CA VAL A 90 -6.44 2.05 -11.34
C VAL A 90 -5.74 2.16 -12.68
N GLY A 91 -6.10 1.27 -13.61
CA GLY A 91 -5.50 1.20 -14.94
C GLY A 91 -4.01 0.85 -14.88
N GLU A 92 -3.31 1.10 -15.98
CA GLU A 92 -1.91 0.72 -16.17
C GLU A 92 -0.92 1.85 -15.84
N ARG A 93 -1.41 2.97 -15.28
CA ARG A 93 -0.60 4.15 -15.01
C ARG A 93 -0.86 4.72 -13.62
N ILE A 94 0.18 5.31 -13.05
CA ILE A 94 0.09 6.05 -11.80
C ILE A 94 -0.97 7.16 -11.89
N SER A 95 -1.74 7.31 -10.83
CA SER A 95 -2.82 8.30 -10.73
C SER A 95 -2.89 8.93 -9.34
N ILE A 96 -3.83 9.84 -9.14
CA ILE A 96 -4.12 10.40 -7.82
C ILE A 96 -4.59 9.34 -6.82
N ALA A 97 -5.17 8.23 -7.29
CA ALA A 97 -5.53 7.11 -6.43
C ALA A 97 -4.30 6.53 -5.73
N ASP A 98 -3.14 6.53 -6.41
CA ASP A 98 -1.90 6.00 -5.86
C ASP A 98 -1.18 7.02 -4.99
N LEU A 99 -1.01 8.23 -5.53
CA LEU A 99 -0.27 9.30 -4.87
C LEU A 99 -0.89 9.72 -3.53
N ALA A 100 -2.20 9.55 -3.37
CA ALA A 100 -2.91 9.89 -2.14
C ALA A 100 -2.41 9.11 -0.90
N PHE A 101 -1.80 7.94 -1.08
CA PHE A 101 -1.32 7.11 0.03
C PHE A 101 0.13 7.42 0.42
N VAL A 102 0.96 7.92 -0.50
CA VAL A 102 2.42 8.08 -0.30
C VAL A 102 2.78 8.81 1.01
N PRO A 103 2.19 9.95 1.36
CA PRO A 103 2.55 10.66 2.59
C PRO A 103 2.26 9.82 3.85
N TRP A 104 1.19 9.03 3.82
CA TRP A 104 0.74 8.21 4.94
C TRP A 104 1.55 6.93 5.07
N ASN A 105 1.97 6.31 3.97
CA ASN A 105 2.85 5.15 3.98
C ASN A 105 4.18 5.44 4.70
N ASN A 106 4.64 6.69 4.67
CA ASN A 106 5.89 7.12 5.32
C ASN A 106 5.77 7.38 6.84
N VAL A 107 4.58 7.25 7.44
CA VAL A 107 4.37 7.58 8.87
C VAL A 107 3.72 6.46 9.68
N VAL A 108 3.25 5.37 9.06
CA VAL A 108 2.59 4.27 9.78
C VAL A 108 3.55 3.37 10.56
N ASP A 109 4.85 3.46 10.29
CA ASP A 109 5.90 2.89 11.13
C ASP A 109 5.81 3.40 12.58
N ARG A 110 5.39 4.66 12.77
CA ARG A 110 5.18 5.25 14.10
C ARG A 110 4.10 4.54 14.91
N ILE A 111 3.14 3.87 14.28
CA ILE A 111 2.11 3.09 14.98
C ILE A 111 2.44 1.60 15.05
N GLY A 112 3.65 1.21 14.64
CA GLY A 112 4.14 -0.16 14.70
C GLY A 112 3.69 -1.04 13.54
N ILE A 113 3.45 -0.44 12.37
CA ILE A 113 3.19 -1.16 11.11
C ILE A 113 4.47 -1.13 10.26
N ASP A 114 5.03 -2.29 9.98
CA ASP A 114 6.16 -2.45 9.06
C ASP A 114 5.64 -2.85 7.67
N ILE A 115 5.46 -1.85 6.80
CA ILE A 115 4.98 -2.08 5.42
C ILE A 115 5.85 -3.09 4.67
N LYS A 116 7.16 -3.10 4.89
CA LYS A 116 8.07 -3.99 4.15
C LYS A 116 7.83 -5.45 4.52
N GLN A 117 7.55 -5.72 5.79
CA GLN A 117 7.33 -7.08 6.30
C GLN A 117 5.86 -7.52 6.16
N GLU A 118 4.91 -6.62 6.44
CA GLU A 118 3.49 -6.94 6.49
C GLU A 118 2.79 -6.85 5.13
N PHE A 119 3.24 -5.96 4.22
CA PHE A 119 2.56 -5.67 2.95
C PHE A 119 3.55 -5.53 1.77
N PRO A 120 4.09 -6.66 1.26
CA PRO A 120 5.13 -6.66 0.23
C PRO A 120 4.77 -5.91 -1.06
N GLU A 121 3.52 -5.99 -1.52
CA GLU A 121 3.09 -5.30 -2.73
C GLU A 121 2.94 -3.79 -2.51
N VAL A 122 2.37 -3.38 -1.37
CA VAL A 122 2.35 -1.97 -0.96
C VAL A 122 3.77 -1.41 -0.83
N TYR A 123 4.73 -2.20 -0.34
CA TYR A 123 6.13 -1.79 -0.25
C TYR A 123 6.75 -1.50 -1.63
N LYS A 124 6.62 -2.43 -2.58
CA LYS A 124 7.11 -2.25 -3.96
C LYS A 124 6.45 -1.04 -4.62
N TRP A 125 5.14 -0.92 -4.47
CA TRP A 125 4.34 0.19 -5.00
C TRP A 125 4.79 1.55 -4.45
N THR A 126 4.96 1.65 -3.13
CA THR A 126 5.46 2.86 -2.47
C THR A 126 6.86 3.22 -2.95
N LYS A 127 7.77 2.24 -3.05
CA LYS A 127 9.12 2.45 -3.58
C LYS A 127 9.12 2.98 -5.01
N ASN A 128 8.26 2.44 -5.87
CA ASN A 128 8.15 2.90 -7.26
C ASN A 128 7.65 4.35 -7.34
N MET A 129 6.73 4.77 -6.47
CA MET A 129 6.31 6.18 -6.38
C MET A 129 7.43 7.08 -5.86
N MET A 130 8.14 6.66 -4.81
CA MET A 130 9.21 7.43 -4.17
C MET A 130 10.48 7.58 -5.04
N ARG A 131 10.66 6.74 -6.07
CA ARG A 131 11.73 6.90 -7.08
C ARG A 131 11.48 8.09 -8.02
N ARG A 132 10.28 8.66 -8.05
CA ARG A 132 9.91 9.73 -8.98
C ARG A 132 10.37 11.08 -8.43
N PRO A 133 11.23 11.84 -9.13
CA PRO A 133 11.74 13.13 -8.63
C PRO A 133 10.63 14.13 -8.26
N ALA A 134 9.53 14.14 -9.01
CA ALA A 134 8.39 15.01 -8.73
C ALA A 134 7.72 14.71 -7.38
N VAL A 135 7.61 13.43 -7.01
CA VAL A 135 7.03 13.02 -5.72
C VAL A 135 7.95 13.42 -4.58
N VAL A 136 9.26 13.19 -4.74
CA VAL A 136 10.26 13.58 -3.73
C VAL A 136 10.26 15.09 -3.51
N ARG A 137 10.26 15.90 -4.58
CA ARG A 137 10.19 17.37 -4.48
C ARG A 137 8.93 17.82 -3.75
N ALA A 138 7.76 17.27 -4.12
CA ALA A 138 6.49 17.61 -3.50
C ALA A 138 6.48 17.30 -2.00
N LEU A 139 7.04 16.16 -1.57
CA LEU A 139 7.13 15.80 -0.14
C LEU A 139 8.10 16.68 0.65
N ARG A 140 9.11 17.25 -0.01
CA ARG A 140 10.07 18.18 0.61
C ARG A 140 9.57 19.62 0.67
N GLY A 141 8.46 19.94 -0.01
CA GLY A 141 7.96 21.31 -0.14
C GLY A 141 8.84 22.21 -1.02
N GLU A 142 9.69 21.61 -1.85
CA GLU A 142 10.54 22.33 -2.82
C GLU A 142 9.68 22.71 -4.04
N GLN A 143 9.49 24.01 -4.28
CA GLN A 143 8.80 24.55 -5.48
C GLN A 143 9.74 24.56 -6.69
#